data_AF-A0A1D7UQC4-F1
#
_entry.id   AF-A0A1D7UQC4-F1
#
_cell.length_a   1.000
_cell.length_b   1.000
_cell.length_c   1.000
_cell.angle_alpha   90.00
_cell.angle_beta   90.00
_cell.angle_gamma   90.00
#
_symmetry.space_group_name_H-M   'P 1'
#
loop_
_entity.id
_entity.type
_entity.pdbx_description
1 polymer ?
#
loop_
_entity_poly.entity_id
_entity_poly.type
_entity_poly.pdbx_seq_one_letter_code
_entity_poly.pdbx_strand_id
1 'polypeptide(L)' 'MRISQAGSEHFAASLLPYSSLMLEEATHQNELPPVRHTFLRLLAAQMGVGGDDSWGAPVHEQYQLPADRAYTLDVNLELF' A
#
# COMPACT_ATOMS: atom_id res chain seq x y z
N MET A 1 -4.00 -18.86 3.79
CA MET A 1 -4.06 -17.97 2.61
C MET A 1 -2.65 -17.70 2.15
N ARG A 2 -2.37 -17.95 0.86
CA ARG A 2 -1.10 -17.63 0.22
C ARG A 2 -1.36 -16.66 -0.94
N ILE A 3 -0.46 -15.68 -1.09
CA ILE A 3 -0.49 -14.75 -2.22
C ILE A 3 0.83 -14.90 -2.96
N SER A 4 0.75 -15.07 -4.27
CA SER A 4 1.92 -15.13 -5.14
C SER A 4 1.70 -14.27 -6.38
N GLN A 5 2.81 -13.76 -6.92
CA GLN A 5 2.80 -13.06 -8.19
C GLN A 5 2.42 -14.04 -9.31
N ALA A 6 1.50 -13.64 -10.19
CA ALA A 6 1.11 -14.42 -11.37
C ALA A 6 1.75 -13.88 -12.66
N GLY A 7 1.83 -12.55 -12.80
CA GLY A 7 2.46 -11.87 -13.94
C GLY A 7 3.97 -11.66 -13.81
N SER A 8 4.57 -10.89 -14.71
CA SER A 8 6.00 -10.50 -14.66
C SER A 8 6.26 -9.31 -13.72
N GLU A 9 5.26 -8.49 -13.48
CA GLU A 9 5.39 -7.26 -12.69
C GLU A 9 5.27 -7.53 -11.19
N HIS A 10 6.16 -6.91 -10.42
CA HIS A 10 6.10 -6.95 -8.96
C HIS A 10 4.92 -6.13 -8.43
N PHE A 11 4.36 -6.55 -7.29
CA PHE A 11 3.30 -5.83 -6.57
C PHE A 11 3.79 -5.37 -5.20
N ALA A 12 3.13 -4.36 -4.65
CA ALA A 12 3.32 -3.93 -3.26
C ALA A 12 2.22 -4.54 -2.37
N ALA A 13 2.59 -4.94 -1.16
CA ALA A 13 1.66 -5.56 -0.22
C ALA A 13 1.89 -5.12 1.23
N SER A 14 0.81 -5.11 2.01
CA SER A 14 0.89 -4.99 3.46
C SER A 14 -0.19 -5.82 4.13
N LEU A 15 0.13 -6.40 5.28
CA LEU A 15 -0.84 -7.02 6.19
C LEU A 15 -0.79 -6.25 7.51
N LEU A 16 -1.81 -5.44 7.77
CA LEU A 16 -1.87 -4.57 8.95
C LEU A 16 -3.05 -4.93 9.86
N PRO A 17 -2.95 -4.72 11.18
CA PRO A 17 -4.07 -4.95 12.09
C PRO A 17 -5.18 -3.88 12.01
N TYR A 18 -4.96 -2.83 11.21
CA TYR A 18 -5.83 -1.67 11.06
C TYR A 18 -6.08 -1.36 9.58
N SER A 19 -7.26 -0.83 9.26
CA SER A 19 -7.56 -0.36 7.90
C SER A 19 -6.80 0.94 7.60
N SER A 20 -6.65 1.30 6.32
CA SER A 20 -6.05 2.58 5.95
C SER A 20 -6.82 3.77 6.52
N LEU A 21 -8.16 3.69 6.59
CA LEU A 21 -8.99 4.74 7.17
C LEU A 21 -8.77 4.89 8.68
N MET A 22 -8.64 3.77 9.42
CA MET A 22 -8.35 3.82 10.86
C MET A 22 -6.98 4.47 11.15
N LEU A 23 -5.99 4.19 10.30
CA LEU A 23 -4.64 4.78 10.43
C LEU A 23 -4.63 6.27 10.06
N GLU A 24 -5.49 6.70 9.14
CA GLU A 24 -5.64 8.10 8.74
C GLU A 24 -6.42 8.92 9.78
N GLU A 25 -7.41 8.32 10.43
CA GLU A 25 -8.23 8.96 11.46
C GLU A 25 -7.49 9.12 12.80
N ALA A 26 -6.65 8.16 13.18
CA ALA A 26 -5.93 8.20 14.44
C ALA A 26 -4.82 9.25 14.43
N THR A 27 -4.83 10.16 15.41
CA THR A 27 -3.77 11.17 15.58
C THR A 27 -2.62 10.64 16.42
N HIS A 28 -2.88 9.63 17.26
CA HIS A 28 -1.89 8.94 18.07
C HIS A 28 -2.08 7.43 18.02
N GLN A 29 -0.99 6.67 18.18
CA GLN A 29 -1.02 5.20 18.09
C GLN A 29 -1.95 4.53 19.14
N ASN A 30 -2.14 5.15 20.30
CA ASN A 30 -2.98 4.63 21.38
C ASN A 30 -4.48 4.87 21.17
N GLU A 31 -4.87 5.64 20.16
CA GLU A 31 -6.27 5.84 19.78
C GLU A 31 -6.81 4.69 18.92
N LEU A 32 -5.92 3.84 18.39
CA LEU A 32 -6.29 2.71 17.55
C LEU A 32 -7.13 1.69 18.32
N PRO A 33 -8.18 1.12 17.69
CA PRO A 33 -9.07 0.20 18.37
C PRO A 33 -8.38 -1.12 18.70
N PRO A 34 -8.96 -1.96 19.58
CA PRO A 34 -8.49 -3.32 19.78
C PRO A 34 -8.44 -4.10 18.45
N VAL A 35 -7.34 -4.82 18.23
CA VAL A 35 -7.11 -5.60 17.00
C VAL A 35 -8.14 -6.72 16.88
N ARG A 36 -8.86 -6.75 15.75
CA ARG A 36 -9.89 -7.77 15.45
C ARG A 36 -9.76 -8.38 14.06
N HIS A 37 -9.01 -7.75 13.18
CA HIS A 37 -8.90 -8.12 11.78
C HIS A 37 -7.44 -7.99 11.32
N THR A 38 -7.12 -8.68 10.22
CA THR A 38 -5.91 -8.43 9.44
C THR A 38 -6.34 -7.88 8.10
N PHE A 39 -5.96 -6.65 7.80
CA PHE A 39 -6.23 -5.97 6.55
C PHE A 39 -5.10 -6.26 5.57
N LEU A 40 -5.41 -7.07 4.55
CA LEU A 40 -4.54 -7.26 3.40
C LEU A 40 -4.76 -6.11 2.41
N ARG A 41 -3.68 -5.44 2.02
CA ARG A 41 -3.67 -4.47 0.92
C ARG A 41 -2.70 -4.96 -0.15
N LEU A 42 -3.18 -5.04 -1.39
CA LEU A 42 -2.41 -5.40 -2.58
C LEU A 42 -2.52 -4.25 -3.59
N LEU A 43 -1.39 -3.80 -4.11
CA LEU A 43 -1.31 -2.68 -5.03
C LEU A 43 -0.41 -3.05 -6.21
N ALA A 44 -0.83 -2.72 -7.43
CA ALA A 44 -0.01 -2.89 -8.63
C ALA A 44 1.29 -2.08 -8.54
N ALA A 45 1.22 -0.89 -7.94
CA ALA A 45 2.36 -0.05 -7.64
C ALA A 45 2.03 0.87 -6.45
N GLN A 46 3.08 1.39 -5.81
CA GLN A 46 2.99 2.36 -4.74
C GLN A 46 3.90 3.54 -5.10
N MET A 47 3.36 4.76 -5.06
CA MET A 47 4.16 5.97 -5.27
C MET A 47 5.21 6.09 -4.17
N GLY A 48 6.38 6.62 -4.54
CA GLY A 48 7.42 6.93 -3.56
C GLY A 48 6.91 7.85 -2.45
N VAL A 49 7.52 7.77 -1.26
CA VAL A 49 7.10 8.56 -0.09
C VAL A 49 7.62 10.00 -0.18
N GLY A 50 8.81 10.22 -0.76
CA GLY A 50 9.47 11.52 -0.76
C GLY A 50 10.18 11.81 0.58
N GLY A 51 10.33 13.09 0.92
CA GLY A 51 10.92 13.53 2.19
C GLY A 51 12.16 14.41 2.09
N ASP A 52 12.49 14.94 0.90
CA ASP A 52 13.52 15.98 0.74
C ASP A 52 13.21 17.21 1.61
N ASP A 53 11.93 17.58 1.67
CA ASP A 53 11.34 18.36 2.74
C ASP A 53 9.92 17.87 3.07
N SER A 54 9.31 18.41 4.12
CA SER A 54 7.95 18.06 4.56
C SER A 54 6.94 19.19 4.33
N TRP A 55 7.24 20.14 3.44
CA TRP A 55 6.40 21.33 3.21
C TRP A 55 6.27 21.73 1.74
N GLY A 56 6.65 20.87 0.79
CA GLY A 56 6.28 21.05 -0.61
C GLY A 56 7.12 20.31 -1.65
N ALA A 57 8.25 19.70 -1.26
CA ALA A 57 9.06 18.93 -2.21
C ALA A 57 8.29 17.74 -2.78
N PRO A 58 8.24 17.57 -4.11
CA PRO A 58 7.60 16.40 -4.72
C PRO A 58 8.48 15.16 -4.57
N VAL A 59 7.86 13.99 -4.72
CA VAL A 59 8.57 12.74 -4.95
C VAL A 59 9.40 12.86 -6.24
N HIS A 60 10.63 12.36 -6.26
CA HIS A 60 11.47 12.37 -7.47
C HIS A 60 10.78 11.63 -8.62
N GLU A 61 10.91 12.14 -9.85
CA GLU A 61 10.16 11.66 -11.04
C GLU A 61 10.25 10.15 -11.26
N GLN A 62 11.42 9.55 -11.01
CA GLN A 62 11.64 8.10 -11.17
C GLN A 62 10.83 7.21 -10.20
N TYR A 63 10.24 7.79 -9.15
CA TYR A 63 9.39 7.10 -8.18
C TYR A 63 7.93 7.59 -8.19
N GLN A 64 7.57 8.45 -9.14
CA GLN A 64 6.18 8.83 -9.36
C GLN A 64 5.45 7.75 -10.17
N LEU A 65 4.12 7.74 -10.09
CA LEU A 65 3.27 6.87 -10.90
C LEU A 65 2.54 7.70 -11.96
N PRO A 66 2.99 7.71 -13.24
CA PRO A 66 2.33 8.48 -14.29
C PRO A 66 0.88 8.04 -14.50
N ALA A 67 -0.05 9.01 -14.48
CA ALA A 67 -1.48 8.77 -14.61
C ALA A 67 -1.93 8.38 -16.03
N ASP A 68 -1.05 8.53 -17.02
CA ASP A 68 -1.27 8.17 -18.42
C ASP A 68 -0.93 6.70 -18.72
N ARG A 69 -0.56 5.92 -17.70
CA ARG A 69 -0.18 4.51 -17.84
C ARG A 69 -1.10 3.60 -17.02
N ALA A 70 -1.45 2.45 -17.60
CA ALA A 70 -2.16 1.41 -16.89
C ALA A 70 -1.21 0.63 -15.97
N TYR A 71 -1.66 0.37 -14.74
CA TYR A 71 -0.99 -0.52 -13.80
C TYR A 71 -1.83 -1.77 -13.62
N THR A 72 -1.23 -2.94 -13.81
CA THR A 72 -1.92 -4.23 -13.70
C THR A 72 -1.48 -4.92 -12.43
N LEU A 73 -2.43 -5.29 -11.57
CA LEU A 73 -2.20 -6.17 -10.44
C LEU A 73 -2.61 -7.58 -10.85
N ASP A 74 -1.64 -8.48 -11.00
CA ASP A 74 -1.88 -9.88 -11.36
C ASP A 74 -1.27 -10.83 -10.31
N VAL A 75 -2.14 -11.46 -9.54
CA VAL A 75 -1.78 -12.25 -8.35
C VAL A 75 -2.66 -13.48 -8.24
N ASN A 76 -2.07 -14.58 -7.75
CA ASN A 76 -2.82 -15.75 -7.32
C ASN A 76 -3.16 -15.63 -5.83
N LEU A 77 -4.42 -15.86 -5.51
CA LEU A 77 -4.93 -15.95 -4.13
C LEU A 77 -5.38 -17.37 -3.86
N GLU A 78 -4.57 -18.11 -3.12
CA GLU A 78 -4.89 -19.47 -2.68
C GLU A 78 -5.50 -19.40 -1.28
N LEU A 79 -6.81 -19.63 -1.25
CA LEU A 79 -7.52 -20.00 -0.03
C LEU A 79 -7.34 -21.52 0.16
N PHE A 80 -7.36 -21.93 1.42
CA PHE A 80 -7.11 -23.30 1.91
C PHE A 80 -7.54 -24.43 0.97
#